data_AF-A0AAW8IKP1-F1
#
_entry.id   AF-A0AAW8IKP1-F1
#
_cell.length_a   1.000
_cell.length_b   1.000
_cell.length_c   1.000
_cell.angle_alpha   90.00
_cell.angle_beta   90.00
_cell.angle_gamma   90.00
#
_symmetry.space_group_name_H-M   'P 1'
#
loop_
_entity.id
_entity.type
_entity.pdbx_description
1 polymer ?
#
loop_
_entity_poly.entity_id
_entity_poly.type
_entity_poly.pdbx_seq_one_letter_code
_entity_poly.pdbx_strand_id
1 'polypeptide(L)'
;MKLVILLFLFFIHFSKSQELKVSHITEIAKHEFAELDHVMVSKLGFERIKDVEDINQKVYSSDSDDAEKLVVITVIKHPKNCSNVLSIVNRSADSVAKLKEELPTQGYQYIGKKKMSEEILVSQFRKENMMVSVTDHVTAIGAYQILLTCR
;
A
#
# COMPACT_ATOMS: atom_id res chain seq x y z
N MET A 1 35.26 22.86 17.01
CA MET A 1 34.93 22.04 15.82
C MET A 1 34.28 20.68 16.10
N LYS A 2 34.09 20.24 17.35
CA LYS A 2 33.40 18.94 17.63
C LYS A 2 31.86 19.04 17.68
N LEU A 3 31.31 20.23 17.92
CA LEU A 3 29.86 20.43 18.10
C LEU A 3 29.07 20.49 16.78
N VAL A 4 29.72 20.83 15.66
CA VAL A 4 29.07 20.98 14.34
C VAL A 4 28.76 19.62 13.70
N ILE A 5 29.56 18.59 14.00
CA ILE A 5 29.37 17.22 13.49
C ILE A 5 28.16 16.55 14.15
N LEU A 6 27.89 16.86 15.42
CA LEU A 6 26.73 16.35 16.16
C LEU A 6 25.39 16.92 15.64
N LEU A 7 25.40 18.14 15.11
CA LEU A 7 24.21 18.75 14.50
C LEU A 7 23.88 18.12 13.14
N PHE A 8 24.87 17.73 12.35
CA PHE A 8 24.63 17.04 11.07
C PHE A 8 24.02 15.65 11.24
N LEU A 9 24.32 14.92 12.32
CA LEU A 9 23.73 13.60 12.59
C LEU A 9 22.24 13.65 12.94
N PHE A 10 21.73 14.79 13.43
CA PHE A 10 20.29 14.95 13.73
C PHE A 10 19.41 15.21 12.51
N PHE A 11 20.00 15.59 11.36
CA PHE A 11 19.25 15.87 10.13
C PHE A 11 19.13 14.68 9.17
N ILE A 12 19.70 13.51 9.49
CA ILE A 12 19.76 12.36 8.57
C ILE A 12 18.46 11.51 8.57
N HIS A 13 17.44 11.83 9.38
CA HIS A 13 16.29 10.93 9.56
C HIS A 13 14.91 11.54 9.27
N PHE A 14 14.79 12.31 8.19
CA PHE A 14 13.49 12.57 7.56
C PHE A 14 13.39 12.05 6.12
N SER A 15 14.16 11.01 5.79
CA SER A 15 13.81 10.19 4.62
C SER A 15 12.47 9.52 4.94
N LYS A 16 11.38 10.08 4.43
CA LYS A 16 10.08 9.41 4.39
C LYS A 16 10.26 8.16 3.52
N SER A 17 10.64 7.05 4.13
CA SER A 17 10.62 5.77 3.44
C SER A 17 9.16 5.47 3.12
N GLN A 18 8.74 5.70 1.88
CA GLN A 18 7.41 5.35 1.37
C GLN A 18 7.28 3.83 1.14
N GLU A 19 7.97 3.04 1.95
CA GLU A 19 7.86 1.58 1.93
C GLU A 19 6.44 1.21 2.37
N LEU A 20 5.75 0.45 1.52
CA LEU A 20 4.42 -0.04 1.81
C LEU A 20 4.48 -1.13 2.89
N LYS A 21 3.82 -0.89 4.01
CA LYS A 21 3.68 -1.85 5.13
C LYS A 21 2.23 -2.28 5.30
N VAL A 22 2.02 -3.44 5.91
CA VAL A 22 0.66 -3.94 6.19
C VAL A 22 -0.14 -3.02 7.11
N SER A 23 0.54 -2.35 8.06
CA SER A 23 -0.08 -1.35 8.94
C SER A 23 -0.68 -0.19 8.15
N HIS A 24 0.02 0.29 7.11
CA HIS A 24 -0.47 1.36 6.23
C HIS A 24 -1.75 0.93 5.51
N ILE A 25 -1.79 -0.29 4.96
CA ILE A 25 -2.99 -0.81 4.26
C ILE A 25 -4.20 -0.83 5.21
N THR A 26 -4.01 -1.29 6.43
CA THR A 26 -5.08 -1.36 7.44
C THR A 26 -5.53 0.04 7.86
N GLU A 27 -4.59 0.97 8.04
CA GLU A 27 -4.86 2.35 8.43
C GLU A 27 -5.69 3.08 7.35
N ILE A 28 -5.29 2.97 6.09
CA ILE A 28 -5.97 3.61 4.95
C ILE A 28 -7.38 3.06 4.77
N ALA A 29 -7.59 1.76 4.97
CA ALA A 29 -8.90 1.12 4.82
C ALA A 29 -9.95 1.60 5.85
N LYS A 30 -9.48 2.01 7.03
CA LYS A 30 -10.34 2.39 8.16
C LYS A 30 -10.63 3.88 8.23
N HIS A 31 -9.72 4.74 7.76
CA HIS A 31 -9.92 6.19 7.78
C HIS A 31 -11.06 6.64 6.85
N GLU A 32 -11.71 7.75 7.22
CA GLU A 32 -12.72 8.35 6.36
C GLU A 32 -12.11 8.85 5.05
N PHE A 33 -12.84 8.68 3.94
CA PHE A 33 -12.36 9.05 2.61
C PHE A 33 -11.97 10.53 2.50
N ALA A 34 -12.66 11.41 3.25
CA ALA A 34 -12.37 12.84 3.32
C ALA A 34 -10.99 13.13 3.94
N GLU A 35 -10.55 12.33 4.91
CA GLU A 35 -9.29 12.53 5.66
C GLU A 35 -8.08 11.85 5.00
N LEU A 36 -8.29 11.06 3.95
CA LEU A 36 -7.22 10.28 3.31
C LEU A 36 -6.05 11.12 2.82
N ASP A 37 -6.28 12.35 2.35
CA ASP A 37 -5.17 13.19 1.88
C ASP A 37 -4.23 13.57 3.03
N HIS A 38 -4.76 13.79 4.23
CA HIS A 38 -3.94 14.02 5.41
C HIS A 38 -3.15 12.77 5.80
N VAL A 39 -3.80 11.60 5.82
CA VAL A 39 -3.14 10.33 6.16
C VAL A 39 -2.04 10.00 5.15
N MET A 40 -2.37 10.01 3.86
CA MET A 40 -1.48 9.59 2.78
C MET A 40 -0.32 10.56 2.58
N VAL A 41 -0.59 11.87 2.54
CA VAL A 41 0.44 12.88 2.23
C VAL A 41 1.22 13.30 3.47
N SER A 42 0.51 13.66 4.55
CA SER A 42 1.17 14.21 5.73
C SER A 42 1.85 13.13 6.57
N LYS A 43 1.19 12.00 6.80
CA LYS A 43 1.74 10.93 7.66
C LYS A 43 2.59 9.92 6.88
N LEU A 44 2.06 9.39 5.77
CA LEU A 44 2.72 8.32 5.03
C LEU A 44 3.66 8.81 3.92
N GLY A 45 3.58 10.09 3.57
CA GLY A 45 4.51 10.74 2.65
C GLY A 45 4.24 10.50 1.17
N PHE A 46 3.13 9.87 0.78
CA PHE A 46 2.77 9.68 -0.63
C PHE A 46 2.32 10.98 -1.28
N GLU A 47 2.38 11.04 -2.61
CA GLU A 47 1.88 12.16 -3.39
C GLU A 47 0.49 11.90 -3.94
N ARG A 48 -0.38 12.93 -3.96
CA ARG A 48 -1.74 12.81 -4.51
C ARG A 48 -1.73 13.13 -6.01
N ILE A 49 -2.15 12.18 -6.83
CA ILE A 49 -2.34 12.38 -8.28
C ILE A 49 -3.67 13.09 -8.52
N LYS A 50 -3.67 14.38 -8.88
CA LYS A 50 -4.91 15.18 -8.94
C LYS A 50 -5.79 14.88 -10.15
N ASP A 51 -5.23 14.34 -11.22
CA ASP A 51 -5.92 14.07 -12.49
C ASP A 51 -6.68 12.74 -12.48
N VAL A 52 -7.54 12.53 -11.47
CA VAL A 52 -8.37 11.33 -11.36
C VAL A 52 -9.82 11.70 -11.68
N GLU A 53 -10.43 11.01 -12.64
CA GLU A 53 -11.74 11.34 -13.21
C GLU A 53 -12.93 10.99 -12.28
N ASP A 54 -12.75 10.07 -11.32
CA ASP A 54 -13.82 9.58 -10.44
C ASP A 54 -13.76 10.19 -9.04
N ILE A 55 -14.85 10.86 -8.63
CA ILE A 55 -15.02 11.49 -7.32
C ILE A 55 -14.96 10.52 -6.13
N ASN A 56 -15.18 9.23 -6.38
CA ASN A 56 -15.11 8.17 -5.39
C ASN A 56 -13.72 7.51 -5.34
N GLN A 57 -12.75 8.05 -6.06
CA GLN A 57 -11.39 7.52 -6.10
C GLN A 57 -10.36 8.58 -5.72
N LYS A 58 -9.35 8.14 -4.96
CA LYS A 58 -8.13 8.89 -4.74
C LYS A 58 -6.94 8.00 -5.05
N VAL A 59 -6.08 8.48 -5.93
CA VAL A 59 -4.84 7.80 -6.35
C VAL A 59 -3.65 8.52 -5.74
N TYR A 60 -2.73 7.73 -5.19
CA TYR A 60 -1.51 8.18 -4.58
C TYR A 60 -0.32 7.42 -5.17
N SER A 61 0.84 8.08 -5.28
CA SER A 61 2.08 7.46 -5.75
C SER A 61 3.22 7.71 -4.77
N SER A 62 4.18 6.79 -4.74
CA SER A 62 5.49 7.04 -4.15
C SER A 62 6.23 8.09 -4.99
N ASP A 63 6.83 9.07 -4.33
CA ASP A 63 7.85 9.99 -4.87
C ASP A 63 9.18 9.22 -5.00
N SER A 64 9.29 8.44 -6.07
CA SER A 64 10.49 7.66 -6.39
C SER A 64 10.81 7.78 -7.87
N ASP A 65 11.95 8.39 -8.18
CA ASP A 65 12.54 8.40 -9.53
C ASP A 65 12.96 6.99 -9.98
N ASP A 66 13.11 6.06 -9.03
CA ASP A 66 13.36 4.65 -9.30
C ASP A 66 12.04 3.93 -9.62
N ALA A 67 11.84 3.65 -10.91
CA ALA A 67 10.65 2.99 -11.42
C ALA A 67 10.47 1.57 -10.87
N GLU A 68 11.52 0.91 -10.35
CA GLU A 68 11.42 -0.43 -9.73
C GLU A 68 10.86 -0.36 -8.30
N LYS A 69 10.91 0.81 -7.68
CA LYS A 69 10.37 1.08 -6.33
C LYS A 69 9.02 1.77 -6.35
N LEU A 70 8.45 1.98 -7.54
CA LEU A 70 7.16 2.65 -7.70
C LEU A 70 6.04 1.87 -7.00
N VAL A 71 5.32 2.58 -6.13
CA VAL A 71 4.08 2.13 -5.50
C VAL A 71 2.97 3.10 -5.89
N VAL A 72 1.87 2.57 -6.43
CA VAL A 72 0.66 3.34 -6.72
C VAL A 72 -0.50 2.75 -5.93
N ILE A 73 -1.19 3.57 -5.15
CA ILE A 73 -2.30 3.18 -4.29
C ILE A 73 -3.54 3.90 -4.78
N THR A 74 -4.49 3.14 -5.30
CA THR A 74 -5.84 3.63 -5.62
C THR A 74 -6.78 3.24 -4.49
N VAL A 75 -7.32 4.27 -3.83
CA VAL A 75 -8.30 4.13 -2.75
C VAL A 75 -9.68 4.42 -3.33
N ILE A 76 -10.58 3.46 -3.21
CA ILE A 76 -11.94 3.53 -3.74
C ILE A 76 -12.89 3.60 -2.54
N LYS A 77 -13.70 4.66 -2.47
CA LYS A 77 -14.70 4.84 -1.43
C LYS A 77 -15.70 3.68 -1.50
N HIS A 78 -15.87 2.95 -0.39
CA HIS A 78 -16.81 1.85 -0.33
C HIS A 78 -17.90 2.15 0.72
N PRO A 79 -19.19 2.13 0.36
CA PRO A 79 -20.25 2.57 1.28
C PRO A 79 -20.62 1.51 2.35
N LYS A 80 -20.06 0.30 2.30
CA LYS A 80 -20.44 -0.82 3.16
C LYS A 80 -19.23 -1.55 3.76
N ASN A 81 -19.23 -1.72 5.09
CA ASN A 81 -18.31 -2.50 5.94
C ASN A 81 -16.90 -1.94 6.20
N CYS A 82 -16.21 -1.41 5.19
CA CYS A 82 -14.99 -0.61 5.36
C CYS A 82 -15.18 0.74 4.70
N SER A 83 -14.54 1.79 5.23
CA SER A 83 -14.58 3.11 4.62
C SER A 83 -14.07 3.04 3.16
N ASN A 84 -13.04 2.22 2.91
CA ASN A 84 -12.39 2.16 1.60
C ASN A 84 -11.95 0.74 1.17
N VAL A 85 -11.95 0.51 -0.14
CA VAL A 85 -11.25 -0.59 -0.83
C VAL A 85 -9.92 -0.05 -1.36
N LEU A 86 -8.86 -0.88 -1.37
CA LEU A 86 -7.56 -0.50 -1.91
C LEU A 86 -7.15 -1.40 -3.06
N SER A 87 -6.74 -0.79 -4.17
CA SER A 87 -5.99 -1.43 -5.24
C SER A 87 -4.58 -0.84 -5.28
N ILE A 88 -3.57 -1.67 -5.08
CA ILE A 88 -2.19 -1.24 -4.99
C ILE A 88 -1.36 -1.95 -6.05
N VAL A 89 -0.57 -1.17 -6.78
CA VAL A 89 0.42 -1.63 -7.74
C VAL A 89 1.79 -1.38 -7.15
N ASN A 90 2.63 -2.42 -7.07
CA ASN A 90 3.98 -2.33 -6.52
C ASN A 90 4.96 -3.08 -7.44
N ARG A 91 6.03 -2.42 -7.88
CA ARG A 91 7.04 -3.01 -8.77
C ARG A 91 8.17 -3.73 -8.04
N SER A 92 8.34 -3.49 -6.73
CA SER A 92 9.41 -4.09 -5.94
C SER A 92 9.02 -5.48 -5.43
N ALA A 93 9.69 -6.51 -5.96
CA ALA A 93 9.52 -7.89 -5.50
C ALA A 93 9.84 -8.05 -4.00
N ASP A 94 10.91 -7.41 -3.53
CA ASP A 94 11.32 -7.43 -2.12
C ASP A 94 10.28 -6.78 -1.22
N SER A 95 9.74 -5.62 -1.60
CA SER A 95 8.67 -4.95 -0.85
C SER A 95 7.43 -5.84 -0.73
N VAL A 96 7.05 -6.52 -1.82
CA VAL A 96 5.88 -7.42 -1.83
C VAL A 96 6.14 -8.69 -1.01
N ALA A 97 7.35 -9.24 -1.06
CA ALA A 97 7.73 -10.40 -0.25
C ALA A 97 7.67 -10.07 1.24
N LYS A 98 8.27 -8.94 1.66
CA LYS A 98 8.18 -8.44 3.05
C LYS A 98 6.73 -8.22 3.46
N LEU A 99 5.90 -7.63 2.59
CA LEU A 99 4.49 -7.42 2.88
C LEU A 99 3.73 -8.74 3.13
N LYS A 100 4.03 -9.80 2.36
CA LYS A 100 3.47 -11.14 2.59
C LYS A 100 3.91 -11.74 3.93
N GLU A 101 5.16 -11.50 4.34
CA GLU A 101 5.70 -11.93 5.64
C GLU A 101 5.09 -11.14 6.81
N GLU A 102 4.84 -9.85 6.63
CA GLU A 102 4.22 -8.98 7.65
C GLU A 102 2.75 -9.34 7.91
N LEU A 103 1.99 -9.80 6.90
CA LEU A 103 0.55 -10.06 7.01
C LEU A 103 0.21 -11.02 8.19
N PRO A 104 0.84 -12.21 8.33
CA PRO A 104 0.67 -13.06 9.50
C PRO A 104 0.99 -12.39 10.82
N THR A 105 2.08 -11.61 10.90
CA THR A 105 2.48 -10.92 12.14
C THR A 105 1.48 -9.86 12.57
N GLN A 106 0.70 -9.32 11.62
CA GLN A 106 -0.37 -8.36 11.86
C GLN A 106 -1.74 -9.05 12.09
N GLY A 107 -1.77 -10.37 12.25
CA GLY A 107 -2.97 -11.14 12.57
C GLY A 107 -3.83 -11.51 11.36
N TYR A 108 -3.32 -11.38 10.13
CA TYR A 108 -3.98 -11.95 8.96
C TYR A 108 -3.66 -13.44 8.84
N GLN A 109 -4.68 -14.26 8.65
CA GLN A 109 -4.54 -15.69 8.41
C GLN A 109 -4.44 -15.95 6.90
N TYR A 110 -3.43 -16.70 6.48
CA TYR A 110 -3.36 -17.20 5.11
C TYR A 110 -4.48 -18.22 4.87
N ILE A 111 -5.33 -17.99 3.87
CA ILE A 111 -6.49 -18.83 3.57
C ILE A 111 -6.31 -19.66 2.28
N GLY A 112 -5.15 -19.55 1.63
CA GLY A 112 -4.81 -20.31 0.43
C GLY A 112 -4.62 -19.45 -0.82
N LYS A 113 -4.40 -20.13 -1.94
CA LYS A 113 -4.28 -19.50 -3.26
C LYS A 113 -5.63 -19.52 -3.98
N LYS A 114 -5.90 -18.47 -4.75
CA LYS A 114 -7.07 -18.37 -5.61
C LYS A 114 -6.65 -18.00 -7.03
N LYS A 115 -7.16 -18.75 -8.00
CA LYS A 115 -7.03 -18.40 -9.42
C LYS A 115 -8.08 -17.35 -9.77
N MET A 116 -7.64 -16.17 -10.22
CA MET A 116 -8.51 -15.06 -10.64
C MET A 116 -8.75 -15.05 -12.15
N SER A 117 -7.75 -15.46 -12.92
CA SER A 117 -7.82 -15.72 -14.37
C SER A 117 -6.83 -16.82 -14.73
N GLU A 118 -6.69 -17.16 -16.02
CA GLU A 118 -5.72 -18.18 -16.46
C GLU A 118 -4.29 -17.88 -16.02
N GLU A 119 -3.92 -16.60 -16.02
CA GLU A 119 -2.56 -16.11 -15.76
C GLU A 119 -2.39 -15.50 -14.36
N ILE A 120 -3.49 -15.19 -13.66
CA ILE A 120 -3.44 -14.49 -12.37
C ILE A 120 -3.77 -15.44 -11.23
N LEU A 121 -2.73 -15.81 -10.47
CA LEU A 121 -2.82 -16.51 -9.20
C LEU A 121 -2.54 -15.54 -8.05
N VAL A 122 -3.41 -15.53 -7.04
CA VAL A 122 -3.26 -14.68 -5.86
C VAL A 122 -3.18 -15.51 -4.59
N SER A 123 -2.27 -15.15 -3.70
CA SER A 123 -2.25 -15.57 -2.30
C SER A 123 -3.24 -14.73 -1.49
N GLN A 124 -4.14 -15.37 -0.76
CA GLN A 124 -5.19 -14.70 0.01
C GLN A 124 -4.94 -14.77 1.51
N PHE A 125 -5.16 -13.64 2.17
CA PHE A 125 -5.01 -13.46 3.61
C PHE A 125 -6.26 -12.78 4.18
N ARG A 126 -6.77 -13.26 5.31
CA ARG A 126 -8.00 -12.76 5.94
C ARG A 126 -7.76 -12.32 7.37
N LYS A 127 -8.34 -11.18 7.75
CA LYS A 127 -8.44 -10.70 9.13
C LYS A 127 -9.81 -10.10 9.32
N GLU A 128 -10.61 -10.65 10.24
CA GLU A 128 -11.99 -10.19 10.48
C GLU A 128 -12.82 -10.15 9.17
N ASN A 129 -13.32 -8.97 8.80
CA ASN A 129 -14.04 -8.70 7.56
C ASN A 129 -13.14 -8.25 6.40
N MET A 130 -11.83 -8.12 6.61
CA MET A 130 -10.87 -7.71 5.59
C MET A 130 -10.22 -8.91 4.90
N MET A 131 -10.01 -8.77 3.59
CA MET A 131 -9.31 -9.74 2.74
C MET A 131 -8.25 -9.03 1.91
N VAL A 132 -7.00 -9.43 2.09
CA VAL A 132 -5.86 -9.03 1.26
C VAL A 132 -5.60 -10.14 0.25
N SER A 133 -5.60 -9.81 -1.03
CA SER A 133 -5.16 -10.71 -2.11
C SER A 133 -3.91 -10.13 -2.76
N VAL A 134 -2.85 -10.91 -2.85
CA VAL A 134 -1.57 -10.48 -3.43
C VAL A 134 -1.22 -11.41 -4.58
N THR A 135 -0.89 -10.87 -5.76
CA THR A 135 -0.43 -11.70 -6.88
C THR A 135 0.83 -12.47 -6.50
N ASP A 136 0.93 -13.71 -6.95
CA ASP A 136 2.11 -14.54 -6.69
C ASP A 136 3.30 -14.15 -7.56
N HIS A 137 3.02 -13.60 -8.74
CA HIS A 137 4.00 -13.16 -9.71
C HIS A 137 3.68 -11.75 -10.20
N VAL A 138 4.67 -11.17 -10.89
CA VAL A 138 4.51 -9.93 -11.67
C VAL A 138 3.46 -10.18 -12.75
N THR A 139 2.49 -9.28 -12.85
CA THR A 139 1.43 -9.34 -13.87
C THR A 139 1.89 -8.78 -15.20
N ALA A 140 1.08 -8.88 -16.26
CA ALA A 140 1.40 -8.36 -17.59
C ALA A 140 1.76 -6.86 -17.64
N ILE A 141 1.35 -6.08 -16.63
CA ILE A 141 1.70 -4.65 -16.50
C ILE A 141 3.09 -4.43 -15.87
N GLY A 142 3.88 -5.48 -15.63
CA GLY A 142 5.23 -5.37 -15.08
C GLY A 142 5.27 -5.02 -13.59
N ALA A 143 4.18 -5.28 -12.85
CA ALA A 143 4.07 -5.03 -11.42
C ALA A 143 3.25 -6.12 -10.69
N TYR A 144 3.42 -6.21 -9.37
CA TYR A 144 2.54 -6.98 -8.50
C TYR A 144 1.26 -6.18 -8.20
N GLN A 145 0.17 -6.89 -7.97
CA GLN A 145 -1.10 -6.29 -7.56
C GLN A 145 -1.47 -6.79 -6.16
N ILE A 146 -1.81 -5.85 -5.29
CA ILE A 146 -2.33 -6.10 -3.95
C ILE A 146 -3.71 -5.48 -3.87
N LEU A 147 -4.71 -6.29 -3.54
CA LEU A 147 -6.10 -5.86 -3.42
C LEU A 147 -6.54 -6.07 -1.97
N LEU A 148 -6.96 -5.00 -1.29
CA LEU A 148 -7.70 -5.09 -0.05
C LEU A 148 -9.18 -4.90 -0.32
N THR A 149 -9.98 -5.90 0.03
CA THR A 149 -11.45 -5.83 0.00
C THR A 149 -12.01 -6.11 1.38
N CYS A 150 -13.24 -5.65 1.60
CA CYS A 150 -14.00 -5.97 2.78
C CYS A 150 -15.26 -6.75 2.41
N ARG A 151 -15.61 -7.72 3.26
CA ARG A 151 -16.81 -8.55 3.13
C ARG A 151 -17.85 -8.22 4.17
#